data_AF-A0A7W5YAT5-F1
#
_entry.id   AF-A0A7W5YAT5-F1
#
_cell.length_a   1.000
_cell.length_b   1.000
_cell.length_c   1.000
_cell.angle_alpha   90.00
_cell.angle_beta   90.00
_cell.angle_gamma   90.00
#
_symmetry.space_group_name_H-M   'P 1'
#
loop_
_entity.id
_entity.type
_entity.pdbx_description
1 polymer ?
#
loop_
_entity_poly.entity_id
_entity_poly.type
_entity_poly.pdbx_seq_one_letter_code
_entity_poly.pdbx_strand_id
1 'polypeptide(L)'
;MGVLDDFPQSYGYLLNYRVEGLPRELFALYDAGGRPGADAAGRRAFGIWAQLRLSLGDKGGHEHPEEVLRLAREAADGDIPWTFEDTRFLWEVADALSSCGHTGHAELYRIPLAAIATLGYSERRQILGDAPPWHPAHRSPGRAALRKDLERVLTEPPEHGPAGVVRSLVWDGDPIARAMAGKYAARLAHPAVLPLLKHWRKAKANRPSQPWLAKVRTLLTDDGVAVLREILSRVATHRESREPGGRVFLARHTALPLRGMLWTCEVIDAPWVSTLLGDVATNCGIGRNGTGGAAVCRNERLANAALNVLAKRGGLDTVGVLARVRARLRRPALLAKASEALDAVAVQEGLSHEQLVDRTVPAFGLGPDGVREERAGDCVVRLDVDGPVLRFVNASGRVVKSAPQSIRKDPVLADLKATLKDLKRTQAAERLRLEQTLIVERELSWQEAEQYFFDHPVTGPYTRALIWRLPDKFAGLPVRSGGGWALADTSGRSVRPGANTPVRLWHPIQESAEGVRGWRDHLLERGIRQPFKQAFPRSTCSPRPRSAPAPTPTVSRATSCATGRPRRCWSSADGAGCRSVTGTTSAAAT
;
A
#
# COMPACT_ATOMS: atom_id res chain seq x y z
N MET A 1 -0.10 56.85 -5.99
CA MET A 1 0.28 56.17 -4.74
C MET A 1 -0.88 56.43 -3.80
N GLY A 2 -1.70 55.39 -3.63
CA GLY A 2 -3.15 55.42 -3.41
C GLY A 2 -3.56 54.10 -2.76
N VAL A 3 -4.57 53.39 -3.27
CA VAL A 3 -5.07 52.11 -2.69
C VAL A 3 -4.01 51.05 -2.30
N LEU A 4 -2.84 51.09 -2.92
CA LEU A 4 -1.75 50.14 -2.69
C LEU A 4 -0.94 50.41 -1.41
N ASP A 5 -0.94 51.65 -0.92
CA ASP A 5 -0.15 52.05 0.26
C ASP A 5 -0.81 51.63 1.57
N ASP A 6 -2.14 51.44 1.55
CA ASP A 6 -2.95 51.01 2.68
C ASP A 6 -3.03 49.48 2.82
N PHE A 7 -2.36 48.70 1.94
CA PHE A 7 -2.38 47.24 2.00
C PHE A 7 -1.37 46.69 3.02
N PRO A 8 -1.66 45.58 3.75
CA PRO A 8 -0.76 45.09 4.79
C PRO A 8 0.63 44.76 4.23
N GLN A 9 1.68 45.33 4.83
CA GLN A 9 3.07 45.16 4.37
C GLN A 9 3.50 43.70 4.44
N SER A 10 2.99 42.98 5.46
CA SER A 10 3.19 41.54 5.65
C SER A 10 2.72 40.68 4.47
N TYR A 11 1.83 41.19 3.61
CA TYR A 11 1.34 40.54 2.41
C TYR A 11 1.67 41.29 1.11
N GLY A 12 2.60 42.26 1.16
CA GLY A 12 3.03 43.03 -0.01
C GLY A 12 3.59 42.18 -1.16
N TYR A 13 4.03 40.95 -0.89
CA TYR A 13 4.45 40.00 -1.94
C TYR A 13 3.31 39.60 -2.89
N LEU A 14 2.05 39.56 -2.41
CA LEU A 14 0.87 39.29 -3.26
C LEU A 14 0.68 40.40 -4.29
N LEU A 15 0.99 41.64 -3.88
CA LEU A 15 1.00 42.80 -4.76
C LEU A 15 2.19 42.71 -5.72
N ASN A 16 3.40 42.44 -5.25
CA ASN A 16 4.59 42.44 -6.10
C ASN A 16 4.56 41.43 -7.26
N TYR A 17 3.96 40.24 -7.06
CA TYR A 17 3.91 39.20 -8.10
C TYR A 17 2.82 39.41 -9.17
N ARG A 18 1.77 40.19 -8.88
CA ARG A 18 0.62 40.40 -9.80
C ARG A 18 0.35 41.85 -10.19
N VAL A 19 0.86 42.83 -9.43
CA VAL A 19 0.69 44.27 -9.69
C VAL A 19 1.64 44.81 -10.75
N GLU A 20 2.73 44.10 -11.09
CA GLU A 20 3.54 44.45 -12.28
C GLU A 20 2.73 44.34 -13.60
N GLY A 21 1.66 43.56 -13.63
CA GLY A 21 0.72 43.46 -14.76
C GLY A 21 -0.61 44.20 -14.58
N LEU A 22 -0.85 44.87 -13.45
CA LEU A 22 -2.09 45.63 -13.22
C LEU A 22 -1.97 47.05 -13.80
N PRO A 23 -3.00 47.56 -14.48
CA PRO A 23 -2.96 48.87 -15.12
C PRO A 23 -2.99 49.99 -14.07
N ARG A 24 -1.81 50.39 -13.57
CA ARG A 24 -1.64 51.43 -12.53
C ARG A 24 -2.32 52.75 -12.89
N GLU A 25 -2.38 53.08 -14.17
CA GLU A 25 -3.08 54.26 -14.69
C GLU A 25 -4.59 54.19 -14.44
N LEU A 26 -5.20 53.00 -14.54
CA LEU A 26 -6.62 52.80 -14.22
C LEU A 26 -6.88 52.91 -12.72
N PHE A 27 -5.96 52.45 -11.87
CA PHE A 27 -6.11 52.59 -10.42
C PHE A 27 -6.03 54.06 -10.00
N ALA A 28 -5.11 54.84 -10.61
CA ALA A 28 -5.05 56.28 -10.40
C ALA A 28 -6.32 57.01 -10.89
N LEU A 29 -6.88 56.57 -12.02
CA LEU A 29 -8.17 57.07 -12.53
C LEU A 29 -9.30 56.82 -11.51
N TYR A 30 -9.39 55.62 -10.94
CA TYR A 30 -10.44 55.27 -9.98
C TYR A 30 -10.25 55.95 -8.61
N ASP A 31 -9.01 56.12 -8.15
CA ASP A 31 -8.71 56.91 -6.95
C ASP A 31 -9.11 58.39 -7.12
N ALA A 32 -9.08 58.92 -8.35
CA ALA A 32 -9.58 60.26 -8.69
C ALA A 32 -11.11 60.33 -8.91
N GLY A 33 -11.86 59.25 -8.64
CA GLY A 33 -13.31 59.18 -8.79
C GLY A 33 -13.81 58.80 -10.19
N GLY A 34 -12.91 58.41 -11.10
CA GLY A 34 -13.26 57.89 -12.41
C GLY A 34 -14.03 56.57 -12.34
N ARG A 35 -14.84 56.29 -13.37
CA ARG A 35 -15.63 55.06 -13.49
C ARG A 35 -15.06 54.14 -14.58
N PRO A 36 -15.24 52.81 -14.47
CA PRO A 36 -14.77 51.90 -15.50
C PRO A 36 -15.48 52.15 -16.84
N GLY A 37 -14.74 52.02 -17.94
CA GLY A 37 -15.30 52.05 -19.28
C GLY A 37 -16.12 50.80 -19.63
N ALA A 38 -16.65 50.77 -20.85
CA ALA A 38 -17.39 49.61 -21.37
C ALA A 38 -16.47 48.41 -21.73
N ASP A 39 -15.15 48.55 -21.57
CA ASP A 39 -14.19 47.49 -21.87
C ASP A 39 -14.03 46.51 -20.69
N ALA A 40 -13.78 45.24 -21.03
CA ALA A 40 -13.67 44.16 -20.05
C ALA A 40 -12.49 44.33 -19.09
N ALA A 41 -11.37 44.89 -19.55
CA ALA A 41 -10.17 45.07 -18.75
C ALA A 41 -10.35 46.15 -17.68
N GLY A 42 -10.97 47.28 -18.05
CA GLY A 42 -11.34 48.37 -17.15
C GLY A 42 -12.30 47.92 -16.06
N ARG A 43 -13.36 47.19 -16.41
CA ARG A 43 -14.30 46.63 -15.42
C ARG A 43 -13.64 45.65 -14.44
N ARG A 44 -12.77 44.76 -14.93
CA ARG A 44 -11.99 43.85 -14.05
C ARG A 44 -11.05 44.62 -13.13
N ALA A 45 -10.31 45.59 -13.68
CA ALA A 45 -9.40 46.42 -12.91
C ALA A 45 -10.15 47.20 -11.81
N PHE A 46 -11.36 47.70 -12.11
CA PHE A 46 -12.20 48.39 -11.13
C PHE A 46 -12.60 47.47 -9.98
N GLY A 47 -13.04 46.24 -10.26
CA GLY A 47 -13.39 45.31 -9.19
C GLY A 47 -12.19 44.85 -8.36
N ILE A 48 -11.01 44.67 -8.96
CA ILE A 48 -9.77 44.39 -8.21
C ILE A 48 -9.38 45.58 -7.33
N TRP A 49 -9.45 46.81 -7.88
CA TRP A 49 -9.21 48.03 -7.12
C TRP A 49 -10.18 48.17 -5.95
N ALA A 50 -11.48 47.93 -6.17
CA ALA A 50 -12.50 47.98 -5.12
C ALA A 50 -12.23 46.94 -4.01
N GLN A 51 -11.76 45.73 -4.36
CA GLN A 51 -11.35 44.73 -3.37
C GLN A 51 -10.14 45.20 -2.54
N LEU A 52 -9.15 45.83 -3.16
CA LEU A 52 -7.96 46.32 -2.45
C LEU A 52 -8.29 47.49 -1.51
N ARG A 53 -9.27 48.34 -1.86
CA ARG A 53 -9.78 49.43 -1.00
C ARG A 53 -10.41 48.94 0.31
N LEU A 54 -10.74 47.66 0.43
CA LEU A 54 -11.21 47.06 1.69
C LEU A 54 -10.07 46.83 2.70
N SER A 55 -8.82 47.13 2.34
CA SER A 55 -7.74 47.17 3.32
C SER A 55 -7.92 48.32 4.31
N LEU A 56 -7.50 48.10 5.56
CA LEU A 56 -7.47 49.05 6.67
C LEU A 56 -6.05 49.15 7.27
N GLY A 57 -5.05 48.73 6.50
CA GLY A 57 -3.66 48.58 6.96
C GLY A 57 -3.40 47.34 7.81
N ASP A 58 -2.19 47.27 8.37
CA ASP A 58 -1.67 46.09 9.09
C ASP A 58 -2.42 45.73 10.39
N LYS A 59 -3.18 46.67 10.96
CA LYS A 59 -3.90 46.46 12.23
C LYS A 59 -5.28 45.82 12.04
N GLY A 60 -5.78 45.72 10.81
CA GLY A 60 -7.11 45.20 10.55
C GLY A 60 -8.24 46.10 11.07
N GLY A 61 -9.44 45.53 11.20
CA GLY A 61 -10.63 46.26 11.64
C GLY A 61 -11.93 45.72 11.06
N HIS A 62 -13.04 46.39 11.37
CA HIS A 62 -14.38 46.05 10.86
C HIS A 62 -15.14 47.23 10.27
N GLU A 63 -14.77 48.46 10.62
CA GLU A 63 -15.42 49.67 10.15
C GLU A 63 -14.76 50.12 8.85
N HIS A 64 -15.53 50.08 7.76
CA HIS A 64 -15.14 50.63 6.47
C HIS A 64 -15.97 51.88 6.18
N PRO A 65 -15.41 52.91 5.55
CA PRO A 65 -16.20 54.05 5.08
C PRO A 65 -17.33 53.57 4.16
N GLU A 66 -18.55 54.10 4.32
CA GLU A 66 -19.71 53.67 3.53
C GLU A 66 -19.50 53.83 2.01
N GLU A 67 -18.70 54.82 1.61
CA GLU A 67 -18.30 54.99 0.21
C GLU A 67 -17.53 53.78 -0.33
N VAL A 68 -16.60 53.23 0.45
CA VAL A 68 -15.81 52.04 0.08
C VAL A 68 -16.72 50.81 -0.01
N LEU A 69 -17.64 50.65 0.96
CA LEU A 69 -18.61 49.56 0.93
C LEU A 69 -19.54 49.65 -0.29
N ARG A 70 -20.00 50.86 -0.64
CA ARG A 70 -20.81 51.09 -1.85
C ARG A 70 -20.07 50.69 -3.11
N LEU A 71 -18.79 51.02 -3.23
CA LEU A 71 -17.96 50.63 -4.38
C LEU A 71 -17.75 49.12 -4.45
N ALA A 72 -17.52 48.46 -3.31
CA ALA A 72 -17.39 47.01 -3.26
C ALA A 72 -18.69 46.28 -3.65
N ARG A 73 -19.84 46.82 -3.23
CA ARG A 73 -21.17 46.34 -3.62
C ARG A 73 -21.42 46.53 -5.12
N GLU A 74 -21.12 47.71 -5.66
CA GLU A 74 -21.22 48.01 -7.09
C GLU A 74 -20.36 47.06 -7.93
N ALA A 75 -19.12 46.79 -7.50
CA ALA A 75 -18.25 45.84 -8.17
C ALA A 75 -18.77 44.39 -8.10
N ALA A 76 -19.38 43.99 -6.99
CA ALA A 76 -19.91 42.64 -6.81
C ALA A 76 -21.22 42.41 -7.59
N ASP A 77 -22.09 43.42 -7.66
CA ASP A 77 -23.38 43.35 -8.35
C ASP A 77 -23.25 43.66 -9.86
N GLY A 78 -22.09 44.16 -10.29
CA GLY A 78 -21.81 44.50 -11.69
C GLY A 78 -21.47 43.30 -12.59
N ASP A 79 -21.73 43.45 -13.89
CA ASP A 79 -21.37 42.47 -14.92
C ASP A 79 -19.87 42.57 -15.29
N ILE A 80 -19.03 42.02 -14.42
CA ILE A 80 -17.58 41.98 -14.60
C ILE A 80 -17.18 40.60 -15.19
N PRO A 81 -16.54 40.55 -16.36
CA PRO A 81 -16.10 39.31 -16.99
C PRO A 81 -14.83 38.78 -16.32
N TRP A 82 -14.99 38.19 -15.13
CA TRP A 82 -13.91 37.63 -14.32
C TRP A 82 -13.21 36.46 -15.00
N THR A 83 -11.88 36.41 -14.92
CA THR A 83 -11.12 35.21 -15.29
C THR A 83 -10.84 34.33 -14.08
N PHE A 84 -10.37 33.10 -14.32
CA PHE A 84 -9.88 32.21 -13.28
C PHE A 84 -8.80 32.87 -12.40
N GLU A 85 -7.85 33.56 -13.03
CA GLU A 85 -6.73 34.19 -12.32
C GLU A 85 -7.15 35.42 -11.53
N ASP A 86 -8.09 36.23 -12.04
CA ASP A 86 -8.65 37.36 -11.28
C ASP A 86 -9.39 36.86 -10.04
N THR A 87 -10.24 35.84 -10.22
CA THR A 87 -11.00 35.25 -9.12
C THR A 87 -10.06 34.68 -8.06
N ARG A 88 -9.04 33.94 -8.49
CA ARG A 88 -8.03 33.41 -7.58
C ARG A 88 -7.33 34.51 -6.79
N PHE A 89 -6.93 35.59 -7.46
CA PHE A 89 -6.27 36.73 -6.82
C PHE A 89 -7.20 37.43 -5.81
N LEU A 90 -8.47 37.65 -6.14
CA LEU A 90 -9.46 38.22 -5.22
C LEU A 90 -9.61 37.38 -3.94
N TRP A 91 -9.64 36.04 -4.05
CA TRP A 91 -9.67 35.14 -2.90
C TRP A 91 -8.38 35.19 -2.07
N GLU A 92 -7.21 35.23 -2.71
CA GLU A 92 -5.91 35.38 -2.04
C GLU A 92 -5.85 36.70 -1.23
N VAL A 93 -6.34 37.81 -1.81
CA VAL A 93 -6.43 39.11 -1.13
C VAL A 93 -7.39 39.08 0.07
N ALA A 94 -8.60 38.53 -0.10
CA ALA A 94 -9.57 38.45 0.98
C ALA A 94 -9.09 37.59 2.15
N ASP A 95 -8.42 36.46 1.87
CA ASP A 95 -7.84 35.61 2.90
C ASP A 95 -6.66 36.28 3.62
N ALA A 96 -5.84 37.05 2.92
CA ALA A 96 -4.75 37.83 3.50
C ALA A 96 -5.29 38.87 4.48
N LEU A 97 -6.25 39.69 4.05
CA LEU A 97 -6.90 40.69 4.90
C LEU A 97 -7.58 40.04 6.11
N SER A 98 -8.33 38.95 5.90
CA SER A 98 -8.93 38.22 7.03
C SER A 98 -7.89 37.71 8.03
N SER A 99 -6.67 37.39 7.58
CA SER A 99 -5.57 36.93 8.44
C SER A 99 -4.88 38.09 9.16
N CYS A 100 -4.96 39.31 8.64
CA CYS A 100 -4.49 40.55 9.25
C CYS A 100 -5.49 41.18 10.25
N GLY A 101 -6.57 40.48 10.59
CA GLY A 101 -7.53 40.96 11.58
C GLY A 101 -8.67 41.80 11.00
N HIS A 102 -8.89 41.78 9.68
CA HIS A 102 -10.11 42.32 9.08
C HIS A 102 -11.29 41.38 9.37
N THR A 103 -12.27 41.86 10.14
CA THR A 103 -13.40 41.03 10.64
C THR A 103 -14.73 41.30 9.94
N GLY A 104 -14.79 42.30 9.04
CA GLY A 104 -15.93 42.59 8.16
C GLY A 104 -16.13 41.55 7.04
N HIS A 105 -16.15 40.26 7.37
CA HIS A 105 -16.04 39.15 6.40
C HIS A 105 -17.13 39.14 5.32
N ALA A 106 -18.34 39.59 5.62
CA ALA A 106 -19.42 39.65 4.64
C ALA A 106 -19.09 40.59 3.46
N GLU A 107 -18.49 41.74 3.76
CA GLU A 107 -18.08 42.71 2.75
C GLU A 107 -16.75 42.31 2.11
N LEU A 108 -15.81 41.81 2.92
CA LEU A 108 -14.48 41.39 2.47
C LEU A 108 -14.51 40.32 1.38
N TYR A 109 -15.49 39.41 1.43
CA TYR A 109 -15.62 38.31 0.47
C TYR A 109 -16.74 38.52 -0.55
N ARG A 110 -17.41 39.68 -0.57
CA ARG A 110 -18.54 39.93 -1.48
C ARG A 110 -18.13 39.83 -2.94
N ILE A 111 -17.07 40.54 -3.35
CA ILE A 111 -16.53 40.48 -4.72
C ILE A 111 -15.97 39.08 -5.04
N PRO A 112 -15.13 38.43 -4.19
CA PRO A 112 -14.69 37.06 -4.43
C PRO A 112 -15.81 36.03 -4.62
N LEU A 113 -16.91 36.17 -3.88
CA LEU A 113 -18.09 35.30 -3.99
C LEU A 113 -18.87 35.53 -5.29
N ALA A 114 -19.03 36.79 -5.70
CA ALA A 114 -19.62 37.12 -7.00
C ALA A 114 -18.75 36.58 -8.15
N ALA A 115 -17.44 36.82 -8.09
CA ALA A 115 -16.49 36.38 -9.11
C ALA A 115 -16.47 34.85 -9.27
N ILE A 116 -16.36 34.10 -8.16
CA ILE A 116 -16.29 32.63 -8.23
C ILE A 116 -17.60 31.99 -8.70
N ALA A 117 -18.74 32.66 -8.51
CA ALA A 117 -20.04 32.19 -9.00
C ALA A 117 -20.14 32.24 -10.53
N THR A 118 -19.28 32.99 -11.22
CA THR A 118 -19.22 33.03 -12.70
C THR A 118 -18.44 31.85 -13.30
N LEU A 119 -17.57 31.20 -12.51
CA LEU A 119 -16.71 30.12 -12.98
C LEU A 119 -17.41 28.76 -13.00
N GLY A 120 -16.85 27.80 -13.74
CA GLY A 120 -17.30 26.41 -13.70
C GLY A 120 -16.93 25.73 -12.38
N TYR A 121 -17.75 24.76 -11.92
CA TYR A 121 -17.56 24.12 -10.61
C TYR A 121 -16.18 23.46 -10.39
N SER A 122 -15.55 22.96 -11.45
CA SER A 122 -14.18 22.42 -11.37
C SER A 122 -13.19 23.53 -10.98
N GLU A 123 -13.28 24.68 -11.63
CA GLU A 123 -12.45 25.86 -11.35
C GLU A 123 -12.70 26.40 -9.94
N ARG A 124 -13.96 26.48 -9.50
CA ARG A 124 -14.31 26.88 -8.13
C ARG A 124 -13.60 26.03 -7.07
N ARG A 125 -13.56 24.71 -7.28
CA ARG A 125 -12.89 23.75 -6.38
C ARG A 125 -11.38 23.89 -6.41
N GLN A 126 -10.80 24.20 -7.57
CA GLN A 126 -9.37 24.47 -7.68
C GLN A 126 -8.95 25.72 -6.90
N ILE A 127 -9.77 26.79 -6.94
CA ILE A 127 -9.51 28.04 -6.19
C ILE A 127 -9.70 27.84 -4.68
N LEU A 128 -10.79 27.18 -4.28
CA LEU A 128 -11.12 27.04 -2.85
C LEU A 128 -10.31 25.94 -2.14
N GLY A 129 -9.78 24.97 -2.89
CA GLY A 129 -8.86 23.93 -2.41
C GLY A 129 -9.52 22.76 -1.67
N ASP A 130 -8.77 21.65 -1.53
CA ASP A 130 -9.17 20.36 -0.91
C ASP A 130 -9.29 20.40 0.64
N ALA A 131 -9.00 21.52 1.28
CA ALA A 131 -9.07 21.66 2.72
C ALA A 131 -10.39 22.32 3.12
N PRO A 132 -11.22 21.69 3.97
CA PRO A 132 -12.37 22.38 4.51
C PRO A 132 -11.93 23.66 5.23
N PRO A 133 -12.72 24.75 5.20
CA PRO A 133 -12.41 26.04 5.83
C PRO A 133 -11.96 26.01 7.30
N TRP A 134 -12.23 24.90 7.99
CA TRP A 134 -11.92 24.66 9.40
C TRP A 134 -10.69 23.74 9.61
N HIS A 135 -9.88 23.48 8.57
CA HIS A 135 -8.64 22.72 8.72
C HIS A 135 -7.57 23.57 9.42
N PRO A 136 -6.76 23.02 10.36
CA PRO A 136 -5.77 23.80 11.13
C PRO A 136 -4.71 24.53 10.29
N ALA A 137 -4.51 24.12 9.02
CA ALA A 137 -3.61 24.76 8.06
C ALA A 137 -4.22 26.00 7.37
N HIS A 138 -5.55 26.18 7.43
CA HIS A 138 -6.28 27.35 6.96
C HIS A 138 -7.07 27.94 8.13
N ARG A 139 -6.39 28.61 9.06
CA ARG A 139 -7.06 29.47 10.03
C ARG A 139 -7.36 30.82 9.36
N SER A 140 -8.22 30.82 8.35
CA SER A 140 -8.85 32.08 7.90
C SER A 140 -10.18 32.20 8.64
N PRO A 141 -10.28 33.11 9.65
CA PRO A 141 -11.54 33.39 10.32
C PRO A 141 -12.68 33.70 9.33
N GLY A 142 -12.35 34.35 8.21
CA GLY A 142 -13.30 34.70 7.16
C GLY A 142 -13.92 33.50 6.46
N ARG A 143 -13.13 32.51 6.03
CA ARG A 143 -13.70 31.30 5.42
C ARG A 143 -14.58 30.50 6.38
N ALA A 144 -14.29 30.54 7.69
CA ALA A 144 -15.14 29.89 8.69
C ALA A 144 -16.52 30.60 8.83
N ALA A 145 -16.53 31.94 8.75
CA ALA A 145 -17.76 32.73 8.77
C ALA A 145 -18.64 32.49 7.53
N LEU A 146 -18.04 32.19 6.38
CA LEU A 146 -18.72 32.02 5.08
C LEU A 146 -19.18 30.59 4.78
N ARG A 147 -19.28 29.72 5.79
CA ARG A 147 -19.57 28.29 5.57
C ARG A 147 -20.75 28.05 4.62
N LYS A 148 -21.87 28.74 4.84
CA LYS A 148 -23.10 28.57 4.03
C LYS A 148 -22.91 29.03 2.58
N ASP A 149 -22.20 30.14 2.37
CA ASP A 149 -21.91 30.67 1.04
C ASP A 149 -20.96 29.75 0.28
N LEU A 150 -19.91 29.25 0.96
CA LEU A 150 -18.97 28.27 0.39
C LEU A 150 -19.65 26.97 0.00
N GLU A 151 -20.55 26.45 0.85
CA GLU A 151 -21.35 25.27 0.51
C GLU A 151 -22.22 25.51 -0.73
N ARG A 152 -22.83 26.70 -0.87
CA ARG A 152 -23.65 27.07 -2.01
C ARG A 152 -22.85 27.10 -3.32
N VAL A 153 -21.70 27.77 -3.34
CA VAL A 153 -20.90 27.92 -4.57
C VAL A 153 -20.22 26.64 -5.02
N LEU A 154 -19.94 25.71 -4.09
CA LEU A 154 -19.29 24.42 -4.37
C LEU A 154 -20.25 23.28 -4.74
N THR A 155 -21.52 23.39 -4.34
CA THR A 155 -22.54 22.37 -4.61
C THR A 155 -23.08 22.54 -6.03
N GLU A 156 -22.80 21.56 -6.88
CA GLU A 156 -23.46 21.45 -8.19
C GLU A 156 -24.93 21.10 -7.98
N PRO A 157 -25.86 21.87 -8.58
CA PRO A 157 -27.27 21.63 -8.41
C PRO A 157 -27.69 20.37 -9.17
N PRO A 158 -28.77 19.69 -8.72
CA PRO A 158 -29.19 18.41 -9.27
C PRO A 158 -29.51 18.43 -10.77
N GLU A 159 -29.81 19.60 -11.34
CA GLU A 159 -30.08 19.77 -12.79
C GLU A 159 -28.89 19.35 -13.67
N HIS A 160 -27.66 19.29 -13.12
CA HIS A 160 -26.47 18.77 -13.81
C HIS A 160 -26.44 17.23 -13.90
N GLY A 161 -27.55 16.58 -13.59
CA GLY A 161 -27.76 15.14 -13.67
C GLY A 161 -26.95 14.34 -12.64
N PRO A 162 -26.89 13.01 -12.82
CA PRO A 162 -26.18 12.11 -11.92
C PRO A 162 -24.71 12.48 -11.70
N ALA A 163 -24.05 12.99 -12.74
CA ALA A 163 -22.65 13.40 -12.69
C ALA A 163 -22.43 14.57 -11.73
N GLY A 164 -23.30 15.59 -11.77
CA GLY A 164 -23.25 16.73 -10.86
C GLY A 164 -23.48 16.33 -9.41
N VAL A 165 -24.46 15.44 -9.16
CA VAL A 165 -24.73 14.90 -7.80
C VAL A 165 -23.49 14.21 -7.23
N VAL A 166 -22.79 13.40 -8.02
CA VAL A 166 -21.57 12.72 -7.58
C VAL A 166 -20.40 13.69 -7.43
N ARG A 167 -20.20 14.63 -8.35
CA ARG A 167 -19.15 15.66 -8.22
C ARG A 167 -19.35 16.55 -7.01
N SER A 168 -20.58 16.86 -6.59
CA SER A 168 -20.84 17.55 -5.31
C SER A 168 -20.34 16.79 -4.08
N LEU A 169 -20.14 15.47 -4.21
CA LEU A 169 -19.71 14.60 -3.11
C LEU A 169 -18.22 14.26 -3.14
N VAL A 170 -17.66 13.96 -4.32
CA VAL A 170 -16.29 13.47 -4.48
C VAL A 170 -15.39 14.36 -5.35
N TRP A 171 -15.97 15.39 -5.97
CA TRP A 171 -15.30 16.31 -6.91
C TRP A 171 -14.78 15.57 -8.15
N ASP A 172 -13.78 16.13 -8.83
CA ASP A 172 -13.20 15.65 -10.09
C ASP A 172 -11.64 15.73 -10.09
N GLY A 173 -11.05 15.95 -8.92
CA GLY A 173 -9.61 16.23 -8.75
C GLY A 173 -8.65 15.06 -9.03
N ASP A 174 -9.16 13.87 -9.33
CA ASP A 174 -8.33 12.73 -9.74
C ASP A 174 -9.09 11.77 -10.69
N PRO A 175 -8.38 10.86 -11.39
CA PRO A 175 -9.00 9.95 -12.34
C PRO A 175 -10.03 8.98 -11.75
N ILE A 176 -9.97 8.67 -10.45
CA ILE A 176 -10.97 7.83 -9.78
C ILE A 176 -12.24 8.66 -9.54
N ALA A 177 -12.11 9.88 -9.02
CA ALA A 177 -13.23 10.81 -8.85
C ALA A 177 -13.95 11.09 -10.18
N ARG A 178 -13.20 11.33 -11.26
CA ARG A 178 -13.76 11.50 -12.61
C ARG A 178 -14.52 10.27 -13.11
N ALA A 179 -14.08 9.06 -12.79
CA ALA A 179 -14.87 7.87 -13.16
C ALA A 179 -16.09 7.66 -12.26
N MET A 180 -16.00 8.02 -10.98
CA MET A 180 -17.17 8.05 -10.09
C MET A 180 -18.24 9.00 -10.65
N ALA A 181 -17.84 10.19 -11.06
CA ALA A 181 -18.70 11.21 -11.67
C ALA A 181 -19.03 10.98 -13.16
N GLY A 182 -18.39 10.00 -13.80
CA GLY A 182 -18.63 9.64 -15.20
C GLY A 182 -19.29 8.26 -15.28
N LYS A 183 -18.48 7.23 -15.51
CA LYS A 183 -18.92 5.83 -15.68
C LYS A 183 -19.90 5.35 -14.61
N TYR A 184 -19.68 5.73 -13.34
CA TYR A 184 -20.48 5.22 -12.22
C TYR A 184 -21.59 6.18 -11.76
N ALA A 185 -21.74 7.34 -12.41
CA ALA A 185 -22.56 8.43 -11.89
C ALA A 185 -24.04 8.05 -11.74
N ALA A 186 -24.63 7.41 -12.75
CA ALA A 186 -26.03 7.00 -12.74
C ALA A 186 -26.36 6.09 -11.54
N ARG A 187 -25.49 5.09 -11.27
CA ARG A 187 -25.65 4.15 -10.16
C ARG A 187 -25.41 4.82 -8.82
N LEU A 188 -24.34 5.61 -8.70
CA LEU A 188 -23.99 6.29 -7.45
C LEU A 188 -24.99 7.39 -7.06
N ALA A 189 -25.62 8.06 -8.03
CA ALA A 189 -26.66 9.06 -7.80
C ALA A 189 -28.06 8.45 -7.63
N HIS A 190 -28.24 7.16 -7.92
CA HIS A 190 -29.52 6.48 -7.78
C HIS A 190 -30.02 6.58 -6.33
N PRO A 191 -31.32 6.85 -6.07
CA PRO A 191 -31.85 7.05 -4.71
C PRO A 191 -31.56 5.89 -3.75
N ALA A 192 -31.42 4.66 -4.26
CA ALA A 192 -31.08 3.49 -3.46
C ALA A 192 -29.61 3.43 -3.02
N VAL A 193 -28.67 4.05 -3.77
CA VAL A 193 -27.21 3.97 -3.52
C VAL A 193 -26.64 5.29 -3.02
N LEU A 194 -27.23 6.43 -3.39
CA LEU A 194 -26.78 7.76 -2.98
C LEU A 194 -26.66 7.93 -1.45
N PRO A 195 -27.58 7.42 -0.61
CA PRO A 195 -27.41 7.44 0.85
C PRO A 195 -26.13 6.72 1.31
N LEU A 196 -25.77 5.62 0.65
CA LEU A 196 -24.56 4.85 0.95
C LEU A 196 -23.30 5.65 0.58
N LEU A 197 -23.27 6.32 -0.59
CA LEU A 197 -22.17 7.21 -0.97
C LEU A 197 -22.00 8.38 0.01
N LYS A 198 -23.10 9.01 0.44
CA LYS A 198 -23.10 10.06 1.47
C LYS A 198 -22.55 9.53 2.81
N HIS A 199 -22.86 8.28 3.16
CA HIS A 199 -22.37 7.65 4.38
C HIS A 199 -20.88 7.28 4.32
N TRP A 200 -20.37 6.80 3.17
CA TRP A 200 -18.96 6.50 2.98
C TRP A 200 -18.04 7.71 3.22
N ARG A 201 -18.47 8.93 2.85
CA ARG A 201 -17.72 10.18 3.13
C ARG A 201 -17.52 10.47 4.62
N LYS A 202 -18.34 9.87 5.49
CA LYS A 202 -18.24 10.02 6.95
C LYS A 202 -17.15 9.13 7.56
N ALA A 203 -16.47 8.29 6.78
CA ALA A 203 -15.34 7.48 7.23
C ALA A 203 -14.11 8.35 7.52
N LYS A 204 -14.13 9.11 8.64
CA LYS A 204 -13.08 10.05 9.09
C LYS A 204 -12.16 9.47 10.18
N ALA A 205 -12.64 8.54 10.99
CA ALA A 205 -11.85 7.82 12.01
C ALA A 205 -10.88 6.79 11.39
N ASN A 206 -9.99 6.18 12.17
CA ASN A 206 -9.04 5.19 11.65
C ASN A 206 -9.66 3.79 11.43
N ARG A 207 -10.79 3.50 12.06
CA ARG A 207 -11.57 2.24 11.95
C ARG A 207 -13.07 2.54 12.00
N PRO A 208 -13.94 1.69 11.43
CA PRO A 208 -15.38 1.87 11.56
C PRO A 208 -15.84 1.56 12.98
N SER A 209 -16.87 2.28 13.46
CA SER A 209 -17.57 1.94 14.70
C SER A 209 -18.72 0.97 14.42
N GLN A 210 -19.18 0.24 15.45
CA GLN A 210 -20.33 -0.66 15.30
C GLN A 210 -21.60 0.08 14.81
N PRO A 211 -21.95 1.27 15.33
CA PRO A 211 -23.06 2.05 14.78
C PRO A 211 -22.86 2.43 13.30
N TRP A 212 -21.62 2.70 12.88
CA TRP A 212 -21.33 3.02 11.49
C TRP A 212 -21.56 1.82 10.57
N LEU A 213 -21.14 0.62 10.98
CA LEU A 213 -21.38 -0.65 10.26
C LEU A 213 -22.85 -1.05 10.26
N ALA A 214 -23.55 -0.87 11.38
CA ALA A 214 -24.99 -1.10 11.46
C ALA A 214 -25.73 -0.23 10.43
N LYS A 215 -25.36 1.06 10.31
CA LYS A 215 -25.94 1.93 9.28
C LYS A 215 -25.61 1.45 7.86
N VAL A 216 -24.39 0.98 7.60
CA VAL A 216 -24.04 0.38 6.29
C VAL A 216 -24.96 -0.79 5.97
N ARG A 217 -25.18 -1.73 6.91
CA ARG A 217 -26.07 -2.88 6.67
C ARG A 217 -27.48 -2.46 6.27
N THR A 218 -28.00 -1.36 6.82
CA THR A 218 -29.33 -0.83 6.43
C THR A 218 -29.37 -0.12 5.07
N LEU A 219 -28.21 0.33 4.56
CA LEU A 219 -28.10 1.09 3.32
C LEU A 219 -27.54 0.27 2.16
N LEU A 220 -27.02 -0.93 2.43
CA LEU A 220 -26.34 -1.74 1.45
C LEU A 220 -27.36 -2.39 0.52
N THR A 221 -27.09 -2.32 -0.78
CA THR A 221 -27.88 -2.94 -1.85
C THR A 221 -26.95 -3.74 -2.75
N ASP A 222 -27.49 -4.69 -3.52
CA ASP A 222 -26.69 -5.46 -4.48
C ASP A 222 -25.98 -4.56 -5.49
N ASP A 223 -26.67 -3.51 -5.96
CA ASP A 223 -26.06 -2.52 -6.85
C ASP A 223 -24.94 -1.72 -6.15
N GLY A 224 -25.14 -1.40 -4.87
CA GLY A 224 -24.12 -0.79 -4.02
C GLY A 224 -22.87 -1.67 -3.89
N VAL A 225 -23.04 -2.98 -3.68
CA VAL A 225 -21.96 -3.97 -3.62
C VAL A 225 -21.23 -4.10 -4.97
N ALA A 226 -21.97 -4.13 -6.07
CA ALA A 226 -21.38 -4.21 -7.39
C ALA A 226 -20.57 -2.95 -7.74
N VAL A 227 -21.11 -1.75 -7.50
CA VAL A 227 -20.41 -0.49 -7.83
C VAL A 227 -19.17 -0.28 -6.95
N LEU A 228 -19.23 -0.63 -5.65
CA LEU A 228 -18.05 -0.51 -4.78
C LEU A 228 -16.94 -1.49 -5.20
N ARG A 229 -17.30 -2.73 -5.61
CA ARG A 229 -16.34 -3.71 -6.12
C ARG A 229 -15.64 -3.20 -7.38
N GLU A 230 -16.37 -2.64 -8.33
CA GLU A 230 -15.80 -2.09 -9.56
C GLU A 230 -14.87 -0.91 -9.30
N ILE A 231 -15.27 0.01 -8.41
CA ILE A 231 -14.46 1.17 -8.03
C ILE A 231 -13.18 0.73 -7.32
N LEU A 232 -13.27 -0.15 -6.32
CA LEU A 232 -12.11 -0.67 -5.60
C LEU A 232 -11.17 -1.49 -6.51
N SER A 233 -11.72 -2.24 -7.46
CA SER A 233 -10.91 -2.96 -8.48
C SER A 233 -10.12 -1.99 -9.33
N ARG A 234 -10.71 -0.84 -9.68
CA ARG A 234 -9.98 0.23 -10.38
C ARG A 234 -8.92 0.87 -9.50
N VAL A 235 -9.17 1.05 -8.20
CA VAL A 235 -8.16 1.54 -7.24
C VAL A 235 -6.99 0.56 -7.12
N ALA A 236 -7.23 -0.76 -7.17
CA ALA A 236 -6.18 -1.77 -7.12
C ALA A 236 -5.19 -1.68 -8.30
N THR A 237 -5.65 -1.25 -9.47
CA THR A 237 -4.79 -1.11 -10.67
C THR A 237 -4.37 0.33 -10.98
N HIS A 238 -4.95 1.32 -10.29
CA HIS A 238 -4.70 2.75 -10.53
C HIS A 238 -3.23 3.12 -10.31
N ARG A 239 -2.76 4.10 -11.09
CA ARG A 239 -1.41 4.66 -11.03
C ARG A 239 -1.49 6.18 -11.00
N GLU A 240 -0.45 6.81 -10.48
CA GLU A 240 -0.38 8.26 -10.36
C GLU A 240 -0.49 8.95 -11.72
N SER A 241 -1.34 9.99 -11.81
CA SER A 241 -1.46 10.85 -12.98
C SER A 241 -0.79 12.20 -12.72
N ARG A 242 -0.41 12.90 -13.80
CA ARG A 242 0.08 14.28 -13.73
C ARG A 242 -1.12 15.21 -13.86
N GLU A 243 -1.38 15.99 -12.82
CA GLU A 243 -2.48 16.96 -12.72
C GLU A 243 -1.90 18.39 -12.60
N PRO A 244 -2.70 19.45 -12.79
CA PRO A 244 -2.25 20.85 -12.69
C PRO A 244 -1.61 21.29 -11.34
N GLY A 245 -1.67 20.45 -10.30
CA GLY A 245 -0.97 20.65 -9.01
C GLY A 245 0.20 19.70 -8.76
N GLY A 246 0.64 18.96 -9.79
CA GLY A 246 1.67 17.94 -9.69
C GLY A 246 1.13 16.52 -9.83
N ARG A 247 1.95 15.53 -9.44
CA ARG A 247 1.54 14.11 -9.54
C ARG A 247 0.62 13.71 -8.39
N VAL A 248 -0.61 13.34 -8.72
CA VAL A 248 -1.66 12.94 -7.76
C VAL A 248 -1.96 11.45 -7.92
N PHE A 249 -2.01 10.72 -6.80
CA PHE A 249 -2.58 9.36 -6.78
C PHE A 249 -4.09 9.41 -6.56
N LEU A 250 -4.50 10.03 -5.44
CA LEU A 250 -5.89 10.25 -5.06
C LEU A 250 -5.99 11.61 -4.34
N ALA A 251 -7.01 12.40 -4.68
CA ALA A 251 -7.38 13.59 -3.95
C ALA A 251 -7.98 13.22 -2.58
N ARG A 252 -7.98 14.17 -1.64
CA ARG A 252 -8.46 13.91 -0.28
C ARG A 252 -9.96 13.56 -0.27
N HIS A 253 -10.73 14.26 -1.10
CA HIS A 253 -12.18 14.08 -1.23
C HIS A 253 -12.57 12.70 -1.76
N THR A 254 -11.69 12.07 -2.55
CA THR A 254 -11.86 10.70 -3.06
C THR A 254 -11.43 9.66 -2.05
N ALA A 255 -10.38 9.92 -1.28
CA ALA A 255 -9.85 8.94 -0.31
C ALA A 255 -10.86 8.60 0.82
N LEU A 256 -11.70 9.55 1.25
CA LEU A 256 -12.70 9.31 2.29
C LEU A 256 -13.78 8.30 1.88
N PRO A 257 -14.52 8.48 0.77
CA PRO A 257 -15.51 7.51 0.34
C PRO A 257 -14.87 6.16 -0.01
N LEU A 258 -13.67 6.13 -0.61
CA LEU A 258 -12.95 4.87 -0.86
C LEU A 258 -12.64 4.13 0.44
N ARG A 259 -12.26 4.83 1.52
CA ARG A 259 -12.10 4.21 2.84
C ARG A 259 -13.42 3.65 3.36
N GLY A 260 -14.52 4.38 3.19
CA GLY A 260 -15.86 3.89 3.53
C GLY A 260 -16.23 2.61 2.76
N MET A 261 -15.89 2.54 1.47
CA MET A 261 -16.07 1.32 0.67
C MET A 261 -15.24 0.15 1.22
N LEU A 262 -13.97 0.37 1.58
CA LEU A 262 -13.13 -0.65 2.20
C LEU A 262 -13.72 -1.17 3.51
N TRP A 263 -14.20 -0.27 4.38
CA TRP A 263 -14.86 -0.68 5.64
C TRP A 263 -16.18 -1.42 5.40
N THR A 264 -16.88 -1.10 4.32
CA THR A 264 -18.11 -1.81 3.93
C THR A 264 -17.84 -3.27 3.61
N CYS A 265 -16.62 -3.62 3.17
CA CYS A 265 -16.23 -5.01 2.98
C CYS A 265 -16.26 -5.86 4.27
N GLU A 266 -16.28 -5.28 5.47
CA GLU A 266 -16.46 -6.05 6.73
C GLU A 266 -17.83 -6.72 6.83
N VAL A 267 -18.83 -6.22 6.10
CA VAL A 267 -20.21 -6.75 6.15
C VAL A 267 -20.60 -7.50 4.87
N ILE A 268 -19.66 -7.68 3.94
CA ILE A 268 -19.89 -8.39 2.68
C ILE A 268 -19.24 -9.77 2.77
N ASP A 269 -20.08 -10.81 2.79
CA ASP A 269 -19.59 -12.17 2.71
C ASP A 269 -19.48 -12.62 1.25
N ALA A 270 -18.34 -12.34 0.63
CA ALA A 270 -18.06 -12.80 -0.73
C ALA A 270 -16.59 -13.22 -0.92
N PRO A 271 -16.30 -14.23 -1.78
CA PRO A 271 -14.93 -14.73 -1.99
C PRO A 271 -13.97 -13.69 -2.57
N TRP A 272 -14.46 -12.74 -3.36
CA TRP A 272 -13.64 -11.72 -4.02
C TRP A 272 -13.08 -10.67 -3.05
N VAL A 273 -13.68 -10.52 -1.86
CA VAL A 273 -13.38 -9.41 -0.94
C VAL A 273 -11.93 -9.50 -0.43
N SER A 274 -11.47 -10.67 0.03
CA SER A 274 -10.12 -10.83 0.61
C SER A 274 -9.04 -10.50 -0.42
N THR A 275 -9.15 -11.06 -1.62
CA THR A 275 -8.22 -10.77 -2.73
C THR A 275 -8.21 -9.29 -3.09
N LEU A 276 -9.39 -8.68 -3.27
CA LEU A 276 -9.48 -7.27 -3.63
C LEU A 276 -8.89 -6.34 -2.56
N LEU A 277 -9.15 -6.62 -1.28
CA LEU A 277 -8.54 -5.88 -0.18
C LEU A 277 -7.01 -6.00 -0.19
N GLY A 278 -6.49 -7.19 -0.48
CA GLY A 278 -5.06 -7.42 -0.65
C GLY A 278 -4.46 -6.60 -1.80
N ASP A 279 -5.14 -6.56 -2.94
CA ASP A 279 -4.68 -5.82 -4.11
C ASP A 279 -4.70 -4.30 -3.86
N VAL A 280 -5.74 -3.78 -3.21
CA VAL A 280 -5.81 -2.37 -2.79
C VAL A 280 -4.75 -2.06 -1.74
N ALA A 281 -4.58 -2.90 -0.72
CA ALA A 281 -3.55 -2.74 0.32
C ALA A 281 -2.15 -2.68 -0.31
N THR A 282 -1.87 -3.60 -1.24
CA THR A 282 -0.62 -3.61 -2.00
C THR A 282 -0.45 -2.32 -2.80
N ASN A 283 -1.42 -1.97 -3.65
CA ASN A 283 -1.28 -0.84 -4.56
C ASN A 283 -1.15 0.50 -3.81
N CYS A 284 -1.92 0.70 -2.75
CA CYS A 284 -1.85 1.90 -1.92
C CYS A 284 -0.62 1.92 -1.00
N GLY A 285 -0.12 0.75 -0.60
CA GLY A 285 0.96 0.59 0.37
C GLY A 285 2.38 0.59 -0.21
N ILE A 286 2.56 0.38 -1.51
CA ILE A 286 3.86 0.46 -2.18
C ILE A 286 4.20 1.90 -2.62
N GLY A 287 5.49 2.16 -2.81
CA GLY A 287 6.00 3.43 -3.32
C GLY A 287 5.72 3.65 -4.81
N ARG A 288 6.03 4.86 -5.29
CA ARG A 288 5.84 5.29 -6.69
C ARG A 288 6.51 4.29 -7.66
N ASN A 289 5.82 3.86 -8.72
CA ASN A 289 6.33 2.86 -9.70
C ASN A 289 6.85 1.53 -9.10
N GLY A 290 6.45 1.16 -7.88
CA GLY A 290 7.05 0.02 -7.17
C GLY A 290 8.49 0.30 -6.68
N THR A 291 9.00 1.52 -6.90
CA THR A 291 10.32 2.00 -6.54
C THR A 291 10.20 3.25 -5.67
N GLY A 292 10.36 3.07 -4.38
CA GLY A 292 10.53 4.14 -3.41
C GLY A 292 11.30 3.56 -2.25
N GLY A 293 12.18 4.34 -1.63
CA GLY A 293 12.84 3.93 -0.40
C GLY A 293 11.82 3.51 0.66
N ALA A 294 12.29 2.94 1.76
CA ALA A 294 11.46 2.36 2.84
C ALA A 294 10.42 3.30 3.47
N ALA A 295 10.31 4.57 3.08
CA ALA A 295 9.40 5.54 3.66
C ALA A 295 8.19 5.93 2.78
N VAL A 296 8.13 5.57 1.49
CA VAL A 296 7.11 6.12 0.57
C VAL A 296 6.02 5.09 0.24
N CYS A 297 4.75 5.51 0.37
CA CYS A 297 3.58 4.77 -0.11
C CYS A 297 2.58 5.72 -0.77
N ARG A 298 1.70 5.21 -1.65
CA ARG A 298 0.73 6.04 -2.40
C ARG A 298 -0.38 6.61 -1.53
N ASN A 299 -0.97 5.78 -0.67
CA ASN A 299 -2.03 6.19 0.25
C ASN A 299 -2.07 5.28 1.48
N GLU A 300 -1.38 5.71 2.53
CA GLU A 300 -1.32 4.98 3.80
C GLU A 300 -2.71 4.75 4.43
N ARG A 301 -3.64 5.71 4.29
CA ARG A 301 -4.97 5.61 4.91
C ARG A 301 -5.78 4.47 4.32
N LEU A 302 -5.74 4.29 3.00
CA LEU A 302 -6.43 3.20 2.32
C LEU A 302 -5.73 1.85 2.55
N ALA A 303 -4.40 1.82 2.52
CA ALA A 303 -3.65 0.60 2.82
C ALA A 303 -3.94 0.10 4.25
N ASN A 304 -3.91 0.99 5.24
CA ASN A 304 -4.26 0.67 6.62
C ASN A 304 -5.73 0.23 6.78
N ALA A 305 -6.67 0.88 6.07
CA ALA A 305 -8.06 0.47 6.11
C ALA A 305 -8.24 -0.96 5.57
N ALA A 306 -7.64 -1.28 4.42
CA ALA A 306 -7.72 -2.62 3.85
C ALA A 306 -7.08 -3.69 4.75
N LEU A 307 -5.91 -3.42 5.34
CA LEU A 307 -5.25 -4.33 6.29
C LEU A 307 -6.09 -4.57 7.55
N ASN A 308 -6.71 -3.51 8.11
CA ASN A 308 -7.58 -3.66 9.28
C ASN A 308 -8.82 -4.51 8.98
N VAL A 309 -9.41 -4.34 7.79
CA VAL A 309 -10.57 -5.13 7.36
C VAL A 309 -10.19 -6.59 7.15
N LEU A 310 -9.04 -6.88 6.53
CA LEU A 310 -8.51 -8.24 6.41
C LEU A 310 -8.29 -8.89 7.78
N ALA A 311 -7.66 -8.17 8.71
CA ALA A 311 -7.44 -8.66 10.07
C ALA A 311 -8.75 -8.94 10.82
N LYS A 312 -9.76 -8.07 10.64
CA LYS A 312 -11.06 -8.22 11.30
C LYS A 312 -11.88 -9.36 10.70
N ARG A 313 -11.75 -9.61 9.40
CA ARG A 313 -12.43 -10.71 8.72
C ARG A 313 -11.92 -12.06 9.21
N GLY A 314 -10.61 -12.20 9.42
CA GLY A 314 -10.02 -13.48 9.81
C GLY A 314 -10.16 -14.52 8.71
N GLY A 315 -10.12 -15.80 9.07
CA GLY A 315 -10.26 -16.91 8.13
C GLY A 315 -8.98 -17.25 7.39
N LEU A 316 -8.87 -18.54 7.04
CA LEU A 316 -7.72 -19.10 6.32
C LEU A 316 -7.48 -18.44 4.95
N ASP A 317 -8.52 -17.91 4.30
CA ASP A 317 -8.42 -17.23 3.00
C ASP A 317 -7.68 -15.89 3.07
N THR A 318 -7.64 -15.24 4.24
CA THR A 318 -6.92 -13.98 4.44
C THR A 318 -5.44 -14.16 4.74
N VAL A 319 -5.02 -15.31 5.29
CA VAL A 319 -3.63 -15.62 5.65
C VAL A 319 -2.69 -15.44 4.45
N GLY A 320 -3.01 -16.12 3.35
CA GLY A 320 -2.21 -16.04 2.12
C GLY A 320 -2.21 -14.64 1.51
N VAL A 321 -3.33 -13.91 1.61
CA VAL A 321 -3.44 -12.52 1.15
C VAL A 321 -2.53 -11.61 1.97
N LEU A 322 -2.63 -11.64 3.29
CA LEU A 322 -1.85 -10.81 4.21
C LEU A 322 -0.34 -11.05 4.05
N ALA A 323 0.08 -12.31 3.89
CA ALA A 323 1.47 -12.63 3.64
C ALA A 323 2.00 -12.06 2.32
N ARG A 324 1.21 -12.13 1.23
CA ARG A 324 1.58 -11.51 -0.05
C ARG A 324 1.68 -10.00 0.06
N VAL A 325 0.74 -9.36 0.75
CA VAL A 325 0.78 -7.91 1.00
C VAL A 325 2.04 -7.54 1.78
N ARG A 326 2.29 -8.21 2.91
CA ARG A 326 3.49 -7.98 3.75
C ARG A 326 4.79 -8.07 2.96
N ALA A 327 4.92 -9.05 2.07
CA ALA A 327 6.11 -9.23 1.25
C ALA A 327 6.38 -8.08 0.25
N ARG A 328 5.32 -7.38 -0.19
CA ARG A 328 5.42 -6.25 -1.13
C ARG A 328 5.61 -4.90 -0.43
N LEU A 329 5.11 -4.76 0.79
CA LEU A 329 5.25 -3.51 1.56
C LEU A 329 6.72 -3.23 1.90
N ARG A 330 7.04 -1.93 1.98
CA ARG A 330 8.38 -1.45 2.37
C ARG A 330 8.34 -0.49 3.55
N ARG A 331 7.18 0.14 3.79
CA ARG A 331 6.98 1.10 4.87
C ARG A 331 6.90 0.41 6.23
N PRO A 332 7.77 0.76 7.22
CA PRO A 332 7.79 0.09 8.52
C PRO A 332 6.43 0.03 9.23
N ALA A 333 5.67 1.14 9.22
CA ALA A 333 4.34 1.18 9.83
C ALA A 333 3.34 0.20 9.17
N LEU A 334 3.34 0.11 7.84
CA LEU A 334 2.46 -0.82 7.11
C LEU A 334 2.94 -2.27 7.25
N LEU A 335 4.25 -2.50 7.29
CA LEU A 335 4.84 -3.81 7.54
C LEU A 335 4.46 -4.34 8.92
N ALA A 336 4.65 -3.53 9.97
CA ALA A 336 4.21 -3.87 11.32
C ALA A 336 2.71 -4.19 11.35
N LYS A 337 1.90 -3.35 10.69
CA LYS A 337 0.45 -3.57 10.61
C LYS A 337 0.07 -4.88 9.91
N ALA A 338 0.73 -5.22 8.81
CA ALA A 338 0.48 -6.45 8.07
C ALA A 338 0.94 -7.69 8.86
N SER A 339 2.05 -7.59 9.61
CA SER A 339 2.51 -8.65 10.52
C SER A 339 1.51 -8.85 11.67
N GLU A 340 1.12 -7.78 12.37
CA GLU A 340 0.11 -7.83 13.44
C GLU A 340 -1.20 -8.45 12.97
N ALA A 341 -1.64 -8.10 11.75
CA ALA A 341 -2.83 -8.68 11.14
C ALA A 341 -2.66 -10.19 10.90
N LEU A 342 -1.52 -10.60 10.34
CA LEU A 342 -1.23 -12.02 10.07
C LEU A 342 -1.18 -12.83 11.38
N ASP A 343 -0.53 -12.31 12.42
CA ASP A 343 -0.42 -12.95 13.72
C ASP A 343 -1.81 -13.07 14.39
N ALA A 344 -2.63 -12.01 14.33
CA ALA A 344 -3.98 -12.03 14.87
C ALA A 344 -4.87 -13.09 14.17
N VAL A 345 -4.78 -13.21 12.84
CA VAL A 345 -5.50 -14.24 12.09
C VAL A 345 -4.97 -15.63 12.43
N ALA A 346 -3.65 -15.81 12.54
CA ALA A 346 -3.07 -17.10 12.91
C ALA A 346 -3.57 -17.58 14.29
N VAL A 347 -3.61 -16.68 15.29
CA VAL A 347 -4.14 -16.98 16.62
C VAL A 347 -5.63 -17.30 16.56
N GLN A 348 -6.42 -16.53 15.81
CA GLN A 348 -7.87 -16.76 15.68
C GLN A 348 -8.18 -18.13 15.07
N GLU A 349 -7.41 -18.54 14.06
CA GLU A 349 -7.60 -19.81 13.34
C GLU A 349 -6.86 -20.99 14.00
N GLY A 350 -6.21 -20.79 15.16
CA GLY A 350 -5.49 -21.83 15.89
C GLY A 350 -4.31 -22.43 15.11
N LEU A 351 -3.70 -21.66 14.20
CA LEU A 351 -2.60 -22.14 13.37
C LEU A 351 -1.28 -22.19 14.14
N SER A 352 -0.59 -23.32 14.06
CA SER A 352 0.81 -23.39 14.50
C SER A 352 1.71 -22.50 13.65
N HIS A 353 2.90 -22.19 14.15
CA HIS A 353 3.89 -21.43 13.37
C HIS A 353 4.21 -22.12 12.04
N GLU A 354 4.39 -23.45 12.06
CA GLU A 354 4.69 -24.25 10.88
C GLU A 354 3.52 -24.24 9.89
N GLN A 355 2.28 -24.38 10.36
CA GLN A 355 1.07 -24.30 9.55
C GLN A 355 0.89 -22.93 8.90
N LEU A 356 1.27 -21.86 9.60
CA LEU A 356 1.28 -20.51 9.05
C LEU A 356 2.35 -20.38 7.95
N VAL A 357 3.56 -20.91 8.17
CA VAL A 357 4.63 -20.88 7.16
C VAL A 357 4.22 -21.66 5.92
N ASP A 358 3.61 -22.85 6.05
CA ASP A 358 3.07 -23.64 4.93
C ASP A 358 2.08 -22.83 4.07
N ARG A 359 1.17 -22.10 4.72
CA ARG A 359 0.11 -21.30 4.06
C ARG A 359 0.61 -20.00 3.42
N THR A 360 1.82 -19.57 3.78
CA THR A 360 2.36 -18.25 3.38
C THR A 360 3.52 -18.33 2.39
N VAL A 361 3.90 -19.53 1.96
CA VAL A 361 4.87 -19.73 0.87
C VAL A 361 4.38 -18.97 -0.38
N PRO A 362 5.18 -18.05 -0.96
CA PRO A 362 4.76 -17.30 -2.13
C PRO A 362 4.69 -18.18 -3.38
N ALA A 363 3.59 -18.10 -4.12
CA ALA A 363 3.45 -18.75 -5.43
C ALA A 363 4.17 -18.01 -6.58
N PHE A 364 4.68 -16.79 -6.35
CA PHE A 364 5.37 -15.94 -7.36
C PHE A 364 4.61 -15.67 -8.67
N GLY A 365 3.28 -15.86 -8.66
CA GLY A 365 2.42 -15.76 -9.85
C GLY A 365 2.57 -16.94 -10.81
N LEU A 366 3.18 -18.05 -10.37
CA LEU A 366 3.28 -19.30 -11.12
C LEU A 366 1.91 -19.98 -11.16
N GLY A 367 1.55 -20.52 -12.32
CA GLY A 367 0.40 -21.39 -12.51
C GLY A 367 0.63 -22.79 -11.92
N PRO A 368 -0.39 -23.67 -11.97
CA PRO A 368 -0.29 -25.05 -11.48
C PRO A 368 0.77 -25.90 -12.22
N ASP A 369 1.12 -25.51 -13.44
CA ASP A 369 2.19 -26.09 -14.25
C ASP A 369 3.59 -25.59 -13.84
N GLY A 370 3.69 -24.71 -12.84
CA GLY A 370 4.95 -24.16 -12.36
C GLY A 370 5.50 -23.04 -13.24
N VAL A 371 4.65 -22.39 -14.04
CA VAL A 371 5.08 -21.39 -15.03
C VAL A 371 4.34 -20.06 -14.85
N ARG A 372 5.07 -18.95 -15.01
CA ARG A 372 4.49 -17.59 -15.14
C ARG A 372 4.92 -16.98 -16.47
N GLU A 373 3.98 -16.48 -17.25
CA GLU A 373 4.23 -15.80 -18.52
C GLU A 373 3.73 -14.36 -18.49
N GLU A 374 4.57 -13.41 -18.90
CA GLU A 374 4.19 -11.99 -19.04
C GLU A 374 4.70 -11.41 -20.36
N ARG A 375 3.95 -10.44 -20.90
CA ARG A 375 4.34 -9.70 -22.09
C ARG A 375 5.20 -8.49 -21.70
N ALA A 376 6.32 -8.32 -22.39
CA ALA A 376 7.20 -7.16 -22.30
C ALA A 376 7.44 -6.65 -23.73
N GLY A 377 6.84 -5.52 -24.11
CA GLY A 377 6.72 -5.10 -25.51
C GLY A 377 6.12 -6.20 -26.39
N ASP A 378 6.78 -6.50 -27.51
CA ASP A 378 6.39 -7.57 -28.45
C ASP A 378 6.96 -8.95 -28.10
N CYS A 379 7.52 -9.13 -26.90
CA CYS A 379 8.09 -10.39 -26.45
C CYS A 379 7.29 -10.99 -25.29
N VAL A 380 7.34 -12.32 -25.15
CA VAL A 380 6.84 -13.03 -23.97
C VAL A 380 8.02 -13.48 -23.12
N VAL A 381 7.98 -13.20 -21.83
CA VAL A 381 8.97 -13.66 -20.85
C VAL A 381 8.32 -14.74 -19.99
N ARG A 382 8.93 -15.92 -19.97
CA ARG A 382 8.47 -17.10 -19.21
C ARG A 382 9.41 -17.37 -18.04
N LEU A 383 8.87 -17.38 -16.83
CA LEU A 383 9.53 -17.84 -15.61
C LEU A 383 9.11 -19.28 -15.35
N ASP A 384 10.09 -20.16 -15.15
CA ASP A 384 9.91 -21.58 -14.86
C ASP A 384 10.35 -21.87 -13.42
N VAL A 385 9.63 -22.75 -12.72
CA VAL A 385 9.99 -23.22 -11.37
C VAL A 385 11.04 -24.33 -11.42
N ASP A 386 11.02 -25.18 -12.45
CA ASP A 386 11.91 -26.32 -12.60
C ASP A 386 13.20 -25.88 -13.28
N GLY A 387 14.25 -25.73 -12.47
CA GLY A 387 15.51 -25.11 -12.92
C GLY A 387 15.30 -23.61 -13.16
N PRO A 388 15.05 -22.83 -12.09
CA PRO A 388 14.51 -21.49 -12.19
C PRO A 388 15.32 -20.58 -13.11
N VAL A 389 14.70 -20.21 -14.22
CA VAL A 389 15.30 -19.45 -15.32
C VAL A 389 14.22 -18.59 -16.00
N LEU A 390 14.66 -17.49 -16.61
CA LEU A 390 13.82 -16.74 -17.54
C LEU A 390 14.11 -17.22 -18.96
N ARG A 391 13.06 -17.63 -19.67
CA ARG A 391 13.08 -17.90 -21.11
C ARG A 391 12.36 -16.76 -21.81
N PHE A 392 12.81 -16.41 -23.01
CA PHE A 392 12.25 -15.31 -23.79
C PHE A 392 11.72 -15.85 -25.10
N VAL A 393 10.51 -15.46 -25.49
CA VAL A 393 9.97 -15.68 -26.83
C VAL A 393 9.97 -14.33 -27.52
N ASN A 394 10.70 -14.22 -28.62
CA ASN A 394 10.79 -12.97 -29.36
C ASN A 394 9.52 -12.71 -30.20
N ALA A 395 9.43 -11.55 -30.85
CA ALA A 395 8.29 -11.19 -31.71
C ALA A 395 8.06 -12.15 -32.89
N SER A 396 9.09 -12.89 -33.32
CA SER A 396 8.99 -13.94 -34.36
C SER A 396 8.57 -15.32 -33.83
N GLY A 397 8.24 -15.44 -32.54
CA GLY A 397 7.85 -16.69 -31.90
C GLY A 397 9.01 -17.64 -31.54
N ARG A 398 10.27 -17.23 -31.71
CA ARG A 398 11.44 -18.05 -31.40
C ARG A 398 11.87 -17.89 -29.93
N VAL A 399 12.17 -19.02 -29.28
CA VAL A 399 12.70 -19.06 -27.92
C VAL A 399 14.19 -18.68 -27.92
N VAL A 400 14.56 -17.68 -27.12
CA VAL A 400 15.94 -17.20 -26.96
C VAL A 400 16.36 -17.20 -25.48
N LYS A 401 17.65 -17.39 -25.23
CA LYS A 401 18.23 -17.54 -23.88
C LYS A 401 18.52 -16.22 -23.17
N SER A 402 18.64 -15.12 -23.92
CA SER A 402 18.97 -13.79 -23.38
C SER A 402 17.87 -12.79 -23.69
N ALA A 403 17.71 -11.79 -22.82
CA ALA A 403 16.72 -10.75 -23.02
C ALA A 403 17.02 -9.94 -24.30
N PRO A 404 16.08 -9.88 -25.27
CA PRO A 404 16.19 -9.01 -26.44
C PRO A 404 16.47 -7.55 -26.05
N GLN A 405 17.21 -6.83 -26.90
CA GLN A 405 17.59 -5.44 -26.65
C GLN A 405 16.37 -4.53 -26.40
N SER A 406 15.28 -4.78 -27.13
CA SER A 406 14.02 -4.03 -27.08
C SER A 406 13.38 -4.00 -25.70
N ILE A 407 13.54 -5.07 -24.90
CA ILE A 407 12.88 -5.20 -23.59
C ILE A 407 13.81 -4.98 -22.41
N ARG A 408 15.09 -4.61 -22.63
CA ARG A 408 16.09 -4.52 -21.54
C ARG A 408 15.74 -3.50 -20.46
N LYS A 409 15.04 -2.42 -20.82
CA LYS A 409 14.60 -1.36 -19.89
C LYS A 409 13.12 -1.50 -19.50
N ASP A 410 12.46 -2.60 -19.89
CA ASP A 410 11.06 -2.82 -19.59
C ASP A 410 10.88 -3.12 -18.09
N PRO A 411 9.97 -2.42 -17.38
CA PRO A 411 9.70 -2.66 -15.97
C PRO A 411 9.23 -4.10 -15.67
N VAL A 412 8.56 -4.77 -16.61
CA VAL A 412 8.13 -6.18 -16.49
C VAL A 412 9.34 -7.09 -16.35
N LEU A 413 10.37 -6.87 -17.18
CA LEU A 413 11.61 -7.65 -17.11
C LEU A 413 12.34 -7.43 -15.78
N ALA A 414 12.30 -6.21 -15.24
CA ALA A 414 12.89 -5.91 -13.93
C ALA A 414 12.16 -6.65 -12.78
N ASP A 415 10.81 -6.67 -12.78
CA ASP A 415 10.02 -7.44 -11.79
C ASP A 415 10.28 -8.94 -11.92
N LEU A 416 10.31 -9.50 -13.13
CA LEU A 416 10.57 -10.93 -13.33
C LEU A 416 11.99 -11.35 -12.91
N LYS A 417 13.00 -10.50 -13.12
CA LYS A 417 14.36 -10.75 -12.61
C LYS A 417 14.42 -10.72 -11.08
N ALA A 418 13.73 -9.77 -10.45
CA ALA A 418 13.62 -9.72 -8.99
C ALA A 418 12.88 -10.96 -8.46
N THR A 419 11.76 -11.31 -9.10
CA THR A 419 10.96 -12.51 -8.80
C THR A 419 11.80 -13.77 -8.92
N LEU A 420 12.60 -13.93 -9.98
CA LEU A 420 13.49 -15.08 -10.16
C LEU A 420 14.50 -15.20 -9.00
N LYS A 421 15.06 -14.07 -8.56
CA LYS A 421 16.01 -14.06 -7.43
C LYS A 421 15.33 -14.50 -6.14
N ASP A 422 14.14 -13.97 -5.86
CA ASP A 422 13.37 -14.33 -4.67
C ASP A 422 12.89 -15.79 -4.72
N LEU A 423 12.45 -16.27 -5.89
CA LEU A 423 12.08 -17.67 -6.12
C LEU A 423 13.22 -18.62 -5.79
N LYS A 424 14.44 -18.34 -6.28
CA LYS A 424 15.63 -19.16 -5.98
C LYS A 424 15.92 -19.23 -4.48
N ARG A 425 15.80 -18.11 -3.78
CA ARG A 425 15.99 -18.06 -2.31
C ARG A 425 14.90 -18.86 -1.59
N THR A 426 13.64 -18.72 -2.00
CA THR A 426 12.53 -19.48 -1.42
C THR A 426 12.66 -20.96 -1.69
N GLN A 427 13.04 -21.39 -2.90
CA GLN A 427 13.30 -22.81 -3.19
C GLN A 427 14.39 -23.40 -2.31
N ALA A 428 15.49 -22.67 -2.08
CA ALA A 428 16.54 -23.12 -1.18
C ALA A 428 16.04 -23.26 0.27
N ALA A 429 15.24 -22.29 0.75
CA ALA A 429 14.62 -22.35 2.07
C ALA A 429 13.61 -23.51 2.20
N GLU A 430 12.78 -23.73 1.18
CA GLU A 430 11.80 -24.82 1.15
C GLU A 430 12.46 -26.19 1.18
N ARG A 431 13.57 -26.38 0.47
CA ARG A 431 14.33 -27.64 0.51
C ARG A 431 14.85 -27.94 1.93
N LEU A 432 15.42 -26.93 2.60
CA LEU A 432 15.88 -27.08 3.98
C LEU A 432 14.72 -27.35 4.94
N ARG A 433 13.58 -26.68 4.73
CA ARG A 433 12.37 -26.84 5.54
C ARG A 433 11.76 -28.23 5.41
N LEU A 434 11.72 -28.79 4.19
CA LEU A 434 11.27 -30.16 3.94
C LEU A 434 12.20 -31.19 4.59
N GLU A 435 13.52 -30.95 4.58
CA GLU A 435 14.48 -31.80 5.30
C GLU A 435 14.25 -31.75 6.81
N GLN A 436 14.01 -30.56 7.38
CA GLN A 436 13.64 -30.44 8.80
C GLN A 436 12.31 -31.11 9.10
N THR A 437 11.32 -31.04 8.20
CA THR A 437 10.02 -31.73 8.33
C THR A 437 10.21 -33.25 8.45
N LEU A 438 11.17 -33.83 7.72
CA LEU A 438 11.57 -35.23 7.87
C LEU A 438 12.21 -35.49 9.24
N ILE A 439 13.14 -34.63 9.67
CA ILE A 439 13.92 -34.82 10.92
C ILE A 439 13.01 -34.79 12.15
N VAL A 440 12.07 -33.86 12.21
CA VAL A 440 11.13 -33.74 13.34
C VAL A 440 9.93 -34.68 13.22
N GLU A 441 9.91 -35.51 12.16
CA GLU A 441 8.83 -36.46 11.84
C GLU A 441 7.42 -35.83 11.88
N ARG A 442 7.29 -34.60 11.35
CA ARG A 442 6.03 -33.85 11.41
C ARG A 442 4.90 -34.59 10.69
N GLU A 443 3.77 -34.72 11.39
CA GLU A 443 2.54 -35.25 10.83
C GLU A 443 1.66 -34.11 10.28
N LEU A 444 1.09 -34.35 9.10
CA LEU A 444 0.15 -33.46 8.42
C LEU A 444 -1.14 -34.23 8.17
N SER A 445 -2.29 -33.55 8.12
CA SER A 445 -3.46 -34.17 7.50
C SER A 445 -3.24 -34.36 6.00
N TRP A 446 -3.85 -35.39 5.40
CA TRP A 446 -3.79 -35.61 3.94
C TRP A 446 -4.25 -34.37 3.17
N GLN A 447 -5.30 -33.70 3.64
CA GLN A 447 -5.79 -32.45 3.04
C GLN A 447 -4.74 -31.34 3.05
N GLU A 448 -4.00 -31.17 4.15
CA GLU A 448 -2.91 -30.19 4.21
C GLU A 448 -1.75 -30.56 3.29
N ALA A 449 -1.42 -31.86 3.20
CA ALA A 449 -0.41 -32.35 2.28
C ALA A 449 -0.82 -32.10 0.81
N GLU A 450 -2.07 -32.35 0.42
CA GLU A 450 -2.57 -32.02 -0.91
C GLU A 450 -2.48 -30.51 -1.18
N GLN A 451 -3.08 -29.70 -0.31
CA GLN A 451 -3.28 -28.28 -0.56
C GLN A 451 -1.98 -27.45 -0.49
N TYR A 452 -1.14 -27.68 0.52
CA TYR A 452 0.02 -26.81 0.81
C TYR A 452 1.35 -27.43 0.39
N PHE A 453 1.40 -28.74 0.16
CA PHE A 453 2.61 -29.43 -0.25
C PHE A 453 2.53 -29.87 -1.71
N PHE A 454 1.53 -30.65 -2.13
CA PHE A 454 1.51 -31.26 -3.47
C PHE A 454 1.01 -30.32 -4.57
N ASP A 455 -0.04 -29.53 -4.31
CA ASP A 455 -0.60 -28.60 -5.30
C ASP A 455 0.16 -27.27 -5.37
N HIS A 456 0.98 -26.96 -4.37
CA HIS A 456 1.70 -25.69 -4.34
C HIS A 456 2.73 -25.61 -5.49
N PRO A 457 2.77 -24.54 -6.30
CA PRO A 457 3.62 -24.48 -7.49
C PRO A 457 5.12 -24.48 -7.18
N VAL A 458 5.53 -23.93 -6.03
CA VAL A 458 6.95 -23.89 -5.59
C VAL A 458 7.37 -25.15 -4.80
N THR A 459 6.61 -25.52 -3.78
CA THR A 459 6.91 -26.66 -2.88
C THR A 459 6.54 -28.02 -3.51
N GLY A 460 5.50 -28.06 -4.34
CA GLY A 460 4.98 -29.24 -5.03
C GLY A 460 6.00 -30.08 -5.80
N PRO A 461 6.80 -29.49 -6.70
CA PRO A 461 7.80 -30.24 -7.43
C PRO A 461 8.74 -31.05 -6.51
N TYR A 462 9.10 -30.49 -5.35
CA TYR A 462 9.97 -31.17 -4.38
C TYR A 462 9.23 -32.25 -3.59
N THR A 463 8.01 -31.97 -3.13
CA THR A 463 7.23 -32.89 -2.28
C THR A 463 6.75 -34.11 -3.04
N ARG A 464 6.46 -33.96 -4.34
CA ARG A 464 6.08 -35.06 -5.24
C ARG A 464 7.25 -35.99 -5.59
N ALA A 465 8.49 -35.53 -5.40
CA ALA A 465 9.70 -36.34 -5.53
C ALA A 465 10.15 -37.01 -4.22
N LEU A 466 9.40 -36.79 -3.12
CA LEU A 466 9.66 -37.38 -1.81
C LEU A 466 8.68 -38.52 -1.54
N ILE A 467 9.14 -39.50 -0.77
CA ILE A 467 8.36 -40.65 -0.33
C ILE A 467 7.59 -40.25 0.94
N TRP A 468 6.29 -40.56 0.99
CA TRP A 468 5.41 -40.28 2.11
C TRP A 468 4.93 -41.58 2.75
N ARG A 469 4.56 -41.53 4.02
CA ARG A 469 4.19 -42.67 4.86
C ARG A 469 2.85 -42.41 5.52
N LEU A 470 1.95 -43.38 5.40
CA LEU A 470 0.67 -43.45 6.09
C LEU A 470 0.80 -44.26 7.39
N PRO A 471 -0.19 -44.16 8.30
CA PRO A 471 -0.13 -44.81 9.62
C PRO A 471 -0.18 -46.33 9.54
N ASP A 472 -0.80 -46.88 8.50
CA ASP A 472 -0.87 -48.32 8.20
C ASP A 472 0.44 -48.91 7.62
N LYS A 473 1.52 -48.12 7.68
CA LYS A 473 2.83 -48.40 7.10
C LYS A 473 2.88 -48.39 5.57
N PHE A 474 1.83 -48.01 4.87
CA PHE A 474 1.92 -47.82 3.44
C PHE A 474 2.85 -46.63 3.12
N ALA A 475 3.80 -46.82 2.21
CA ALA A 475 4.71 -45.78 1.76
C ALA A 475 4.60 -45.60 0.25
N GLY A 476 4.63 -44.35 -0.23
CA GLY A 476 4.47 -44.09 -1.65
C GLY A 476 4.92 -42.71 -2.11
N LEU A 477 5.06 -42.55 -3.42
CA LEU A 477 5.22 -41.25 -4.08
C LEU A 477 3.85 -40.66 -4.40
N PRO A 478 3.65 -39.34 -4.27
CA PRO A 478 2.42 -38.69 -4.68
C PRO A 478 2.20 -38.80 -6.20
N VAL A 479 1.05 -39.33 -6.59
CA VAL A 479 0.61 -39.46 -7.99
C VAL A 479 -0.79 -38.87 -8.17
N ARG A 480 -1.09 -38.32 -9.35
CA ARG A 480 -2.45 -37.87 -9.68
C ARG A 480 -3.36 -39.08 -9.88
N SER A 481 -4.51 -39.09 -9.22
CA SER A 481 -5.53 -40.14 -9.38
C SER A 481 -6.93 -39.59 -9.11
N GLY A 482 -7.89 -39.86 -10.01
CA GLY A 482 -9.31 -39.52 -9.82
C GLY A 482 -9.58 -38.08 -9.41
N GLY A 483 -8.93 -37.11 -10.06
CA GLY A 483 -9.08 -35.68 -9.77
C GLY A 483 -8.38 -35.16 -8.51
N GLY A 484 -7.63 -36.00 -7.77
CA GLY A 484 -6.86 -35.62 -6.59
C GLY A 484 -5.48 -36.28 -6.55
N TRP A 485 -4.93 -36.45 -5.35
CA TRP A 485 -3.68 -37.17 -5.13
C TRP A 485 -3.92 -38.55 -4.52
N ALA A 486 -2.99 -39.46 -4.77
CA ALA A 486 -2.85 -40.74 -4.11
C ALA A 486 -1.36 -41.02 -3.87
N LEU A 487 -1.02 -41.97 -2.99
CA LEU A 487 0.34 -42.47 -2.86
C LEU A 487 0.47 -43.78 -3.65
N ALA A 488 1.50 -43.89 -4.49
CA ALA A 488 1.84 -45.12 -5.20
C ALA A 488 3.15 -45.70 -4.69
N ASP A 489 3.14 -46.99 -4.36
CA ASP A 489 4.34 -47.73 -3.93
C ASP A 489 5.20 -48.17 -5.13
N THR A 490 6.30 -48.87 -4.84
CA THR A 490 7.24 -49.37 -5.87
C THR A 490 6.63 -50.42 -6.80
N SER A 491 5.55 -51.10 -6.40
CA SER A 491 4.82 -52.09 -7.20
C SER A 491 3.74 -51.45 -8.09
N GLY A 492 3.46 -50.15 -7.91
CA GLY A 492 2.42 -49.43 -8.63
C GLY A 492 1.04 -49.50 -7.97
N ARG A 493 0.92 -50.13 -6.80
CA ARG A 493 -0.32 -50.08 -6.00
C ARG A 493 -0.52 -48.66 -5.49
N SER A 494 -1.70 -48.10 -5.73
CA SER A 494 -2.03 -46.74 -5.27
C SER A 494 -3.09 -46.75 -4.15
N VAL A 495 -2.87 -45.94 -3.11
CA VAL A 495 -3.82 -45.72 -2.01
C VAL A 495 -4.19 -44.25 -1.94
N ARG A 496 -5.48 -43.94 -1.87
CA ARG A 496 -6.00 -42.59 -1.62
C ARG A 496 -6.50 -42.49 -0.16
N PRO A 497 -5.79 -41.77 0.71
CA PRO A 497 -6.20 -41.59 2.10
C PRO A 497 -7.47 -40.72 2.23
N GLY A 498 -8.12 -40.78 3.39
CA GLY A 498 -9.15 -39.81 3.75
C GLY A 498 -8.55 -38.45 4.09
N ALA A 499 -9.31 -37.37 3.97
CA ALA A 499 -8.83 -35.99 4.15
C ALA A 499 -8.08 -35.75 5.47
N ASN A 500 -8.55 -36.36 6.57
CA ASN A 500 -7.97 -36.20 7.91
C ASN A 500 -6.95 -37.29 8.27
N THR A 501 -6.61 -38.21 7.35
CA THR A 501 -5.62 -39.25 7.62
C THR A 501 -4.25 -38.60 7.82
N PRO A 502 -3.55 -38.87 8.95
CA PRO A 502 -2.23 -38.30 9.16
C PRO A 502 -1.23 -38.91 8.18
N VAL A 503 -0.36 -38.09 7.62
CA VAL A 503 0.67 -38.46 6.66
C VAL A 503 1.96 -37.72 7.03
N ARG A 504 3.10 -38.40 6.87
CA ARG A 504 4.41 -37.84 7.18
C ARG A 504 5.43 -38.23 6.12
N LEU A 505 6.58 -37.58 6.10
CA LEU A 505 7.68 -37.98 5.23
C LEU A 505 8.22 -39.35 5.68
N TRP A 506 8.42 -40.23 4.72
CA TRP A 506 8.99 -41.55 4.97
C TRP A 506 10.45 -41.41 5.44
N HIS A 507 10.80 -42.10 6.53
CA HIS A 507 12.14 -42.04 7.10
C HIS A 507 12.85 -43.40 6.93
N PRO A 508 14.06 -43.46 6.34
CA PRO A 508 14.75 -44.72 6.05
C PRO A 508 15.10 -45.54 7.29
N ILE A 509 15.29 -44.88 8.44
CA ILE A 509 15.57 -45.57 9.73
C ILE A 509 14.40 -46.45 10.20
N GLN A 510 13.18 -46.17 9.73
CA GLN A 510 11.97 -46.90 10.10
C GLN A 510 11.68 -48.06 9.15
N GLU A 511 12.61 -48.35 8.22
CA GLU A 511 12.43 -49.36 7.19
C GLU A 511 13.52 -50.44 7.14
N SER A 512 13.15 -51.57 6.54
CA SER A 512 14.08 -52.65 6.26
C SER A 512 15.10 -52.25 5.20
N ALA A 513 16.28 -52.88 5.23
CA ALA A 513 17.33 -52.64 4.23
C ALA A 513 16.85 -52.98 2.80
N GLU A 514 15.99 -53.98 2.64
CA GLU A 514 15.36 -54.34 1.37
C GLU A 514 14.37 -53.27 0.90
N GLY A 515 13.51 -52.76 1.80
CA GLY A 515 12.59 -51.67 1.49
C GLY A 515 13.31 -50.40 1.06
N VAL A 516 14.40 -50.03 1.74
CA VAL A 516 15.25 -48.89 1.35
C VAL A 516 15.88 -49.11 -0.03
N ARG A 517 16.38 -50.32 -0.33
CA ARG A 517 16.93 -50.64 -1.65
C ARG A 517 15.87 -50.57 -2.74
N GLY A 518 14.70 -51.16 -2.54
CA GLY A 518 13.60 -51.11 -3.50
C GLY A 518 13.17 -49.67 -3.84
N TRP A 519 13.15 -48.77 -2.85
CA TRP A 519 12.92 -47.35 -3.11
C TRP A 519 14.04 -46.68 -3.90
N ARG A 520 15.31 -46.99 -3.62
CA ARG A 520 16.44 -46.44 -4.39
C ARG A 520 16.38 -46.86 -5.85
N ASP A 521 16.15 -48.14 -6.11
CA ASP A 521 16.10 -48.68 -7.47
C ASP A 521 14.92 -48.05 -8.23
N HIS A 522 13.74 -48.00 -7.61
CA HIS A 522 12.56 -47.36 -8.20
C HIS A 522 12.77 -45.86 -8.53
N LEU A 523 13.45 -45.11 -7.66
CA LEU A 523 13.76 -43.70 -7.92
C LEU A 523 14.74 -43.53 -9.09
N LEU A 524 15.75 -44.41 -9.19
CA LEU A 524 16.73 -44.39 -10.27
C LEU A 524 16.10 -44.78 -11.62
N GLU A 525 15.31 -45.85 -11.66
CA GLU A 525 14.59 -46.32 -12.85
C GLU A 525 13.67 -45.24 -13.41
N ARG A 526 12.99 -44.48 -12.54
CA ARG A 526 12.11 -43.38 -12.94
C ARG A 526 12.82 -42.04 -13.15
N GLY A 527 14.13 -41.96 -12.93
CA GLY A 527 14.91 -40.72 -13.07
C GLY A 527 14.50 -39.61 -12.08
N ILE A 528 13.89 -39.96 -10.95
CA ILE A 528 13.37 -39.01 -9.96
C ILE A 528 14.52 -38.49 -9.10
N ARG A 529 14.72 -37.18 -9.10
CA ARG A 529 15.75 -36.52 -8.28
C ARG A 529 15.14 -35.94 -7.01
N GLN A 530 15.53 -36.48 -5.87
CA GLN A 530 15.04 -36.00 -4.57
C GLN A 530 15.67 -34.63 -4.19
N PRO A 531 14.92 -33.73 -3.54
CA PRO A 531 15.40 -32.41 -3.13
C PRO A 531 16.51 -32.47 -2.06
N PHE A 532 16.56 -33.55 -1.28
CA PHE A 532 17.61 -33.91 -0.32
C PHE A 532 17.72 -35.44 -0.24
N LYS A 533 18.71 -35.95 0.50
CA LYS A 533 19.03 -37.39 0.53
C LYS A 533 18.09 -38.19 1.45
N GLN A 534 16.81 -38.31 1.08
CA GLN A 534 15.82 -39.08 1.85
C GLN A 534 16.09 -40.59 1.77
N ALA A 535 16.10 -41.18 0.57
CA ALA A 535 16.36 -42.61 0.37
C ALA A 535 17.86 -42.97 0.29
N PHE A 536 18.73 -41.96 0.12
CA PHE A 536 20.19 -42.12 -0.03
C PHE A 536 20.98 -41.51 1.16
N PRO A 537 20.65 -41.80 2.42
CA PRO A 537 21.35 -41.20 3.56
C PRO A 537 22.85 -41.51 3.48
N ARG A 538 23.66 -40.52 3.88
CA ARG A 538 25.11 -40.70 4.04
C ARG A 538 25.30 -41.80 5.08
N SER A 539 26.10 -42.81 4.79
CA SER A 539 26.38 -43.93 5.69
C SER A 539 26.71 -43.44 7.10
N THR A 540 25.75 -43.51 8.02
CA THR A 540 26.00 -43.31 9.44
C THR A 540 26.46 -44.64 10.01
N CYS A 541 27.64 -44.65 10.62
CA CYS A 541 28.09 -45.78 11.43
C CYS A 541 27.03 -46.10 12.47
N SER A 542 26.55 -47.35 12.48
CA SER A 542 25.77 -47.86 13.60
C SER A 542 26.60 -47.72 14.89
N PRO A 543 26.03 -47.23 16.00
CA PRO A 543 26.71 -47.35 17.28
C PRO A 543 26.84 -48.84 17.60
N ARG A 544 28.07 -49.30 17.87
CA ARG A 544 28.31 -50.66 18.39
C ARG A 544 27.55 -50.80 19.73
N PRO A 545 26.95 -51.96 20.03
CA PRO A 545 26.39 -52.20 21.34
C PRO A 545 27.50 -52.10 22.39
N ARG A 546 27.26 -51.34 23.46
CA ARG A 546 28.17 -51.22 24.61
C ARG A 546 28.35 -52.61 25.22
N SER A 547 29.53 -53.19 25.08
CA SER A 547 29.97 -54.32 25.90
C SER A 547 30.03 -53.87 27.37
N ALA A 548 29.49 -54.70 28.27
CA ALA A 548 29.44 -54.46 29.71
C ALA A 548 30.84 -54.21 30.31
N PRO A 549 30.97 -53.41 31.39
CA PRO A 549 32.26 -53.15 32.01
C PRO A 549 32.76 -54.36 32.80
N ALA A 550 34.02 -54.73 32.58
CA ALA A 550 34.76 -55.68 33.42
C ALA A 550 35.16 -55.02 34.76
N PRO A 551 35.35 -55.79 35.85
CA PRO A 551 35.59 -55.25 37.18
C PRO A 551 37.03 -54.72 37.33
N THR A 552 37.16 -53.58 38.01
CA THR A 552 38.43 -52.97 38.42
C THR A 552 39.17 -53.81 39.47
N PRO A 553 40.50 -53.97 39.38
CA PRO A 553 41.31 -54.33 40.54
C PRO A 553 41.81 -53.07 41.26
N THR A 554 41.73 -53.18 42.58
CA THR A 554 42.23 -52.28 43.62
C THR A 554 43.75 -52.40 43.79
N VAL A 555 44.30 -51.49 44.59
CA VAL A 555 45.62 -51.45 45.28
C VAL A 555 46.58 -50.47 44.58
N SER A 556 47.20 -49.46 45.19
CA SER A 556 47.25 -48.80 46.51
C SER A 556 48.71 -48.42 46.76
N ARG A 557 48.91 -47.12 47.07
CA ARG A 557 49.94 -46.51 47.94
C ARG A 557 51.42 -46.68 47.57
N ALA A 558 52.08 -45.54 47.38
CA ALA A 558 52.77 -44.81 48.46
C ALA A 558 53.18 -43.39 47.96
N THR A 559 52.72 -42.29 48.58
CA THR A 559 53.41 -41.43 49.59
C THR A 559 54.69 -40.78 49.04
N SER A 560 55.03 -39.50 49.15
CA SER A 560 54.47 -38.25 49.70
C SER A 560 55.48 -37.12 49.47
N CYS A 561 55.03 -35.86 49.59
CA CYS A 561 55.70 -34.58 49.94
C CYS A 561 55.35 -33.49 48.90
N ALA A 562 54.42 -32.56 49.18
CA ALA A 562 54.56 -31.35 50.02
C ALA A 562 55.52 -30.34 49.34
N THR A 563 55.20 -29.07 49.03
CA THR A 563 54.29 -28.04 49.57
C THR A 563 53.98 -27.02 48.44
N GLY A 564 52.82 -26.36 48.37
CA GLY A 564 52.69 -24.96 48.82
C GLY A 564 51.99 -24.04 47.79
N ARG A 565 50.80 -23.55 48.16
CA ARG A 565 49.84 -22.57 47.58
C ARG A 565 50.40 -21.18 47.13
N PRO A 566 49.56 -20.19 46.67
CA PRO A 566 48.26 -20.20 45.96
C PRO A 566 48.13 -19.15 44.82
N ARG A 567 46.94 -19.13 44.20
CA ARG A 567 46.34 -18.16 43.24
C ARG A 567 46.28 -16.70 43.73
N ARG A 568 46.46 -15.73 42.80
CA ARG A 568 45.46 -14.73 42.32
C ARG A 568 46.15 -13.51 41.68
N CYS A 569 45.51 -12.99 40.62
CA CYS A 569 45.48 -11.61 40.12
C CYS A 569 46.80 -10.80 40.02
N TRP A 570 47.09 -10.23 38.86
CA TRP A 570 46.96 -8.79 38.57
C TRP A 570 47.53 -8.46 37.18
N SER A 571 46.84 -7.52 36.54
CA SER A 571 47.33 -6.67 35.46
C SER A 571 48.31 -5.62 35.98
N SER A 572 49.41 -5.41 35.27
CA SER A 572 50.20 -4.17 35.23
C SER A 572 51.29 -4.41 34.15
N ALA A 573 51.28 -3.66 33.05
CA ALA A 573 51.89 -2.33 32.89
C ALA A 573 53.41 -2.40 32.63
N ASP A 574 53.77 -1.67 31.57
CA ASP A 574 55.05 -1.02 31.26
C ASP A 574 56.28 -1.81 30.76
N GLY A 575 56.85 -1.26 29.68
CA GLY A 575 58.30 -1.25 29.52
C GLY A 575 58.85 -1.35 28.09
N ALA A 576 58.90 -0.21 27.38
CA ALA A 576 59.88 0.19 26.35
C ALA A 576 60.07 -0.68 25.07
N GLY A 577 60.21 -0.16 23.86
CA GLY A 577 60.30 1.21 23.38
C GLY A 577 60.86 1.21 21.94
N CYS A 578 60.50 2.19 21.12
CA CYS A 578 61.36 2.80 20.09
C CYS A 578 60.67 4.00 19.42
N ARG A 579 61.26 5.20 19.64
CA ARG A 579 61.60 6.30 18.71
C ARG A 579 60.71 6.48 17.44
N SER A 580 60.29 7.67 17.01
CA SER A 580 60.59 9.07 17.35
C SER A 580 59.84 10.01 16.37
N VAL A 581 59.53 11.25 16.83
CA VAL A 581 59.51 12.54 16.05
C VAL A 581 58.31 12.75 15.08
N THR A 582 57.56 13.86 15.01
CA THR A 582 57.44 15.20 15.64
C THR A 582 56.14 15.84 15.12
N GLY A 583 55.49 16.76 15.85
CA GLY A 583 54.45 17.64 15.26
C GLY A 583 53.43 18.26 16.23
N THR A 584 53.90 19.17 17.08
CA THR A 584 53.22 20.19 17.90
C THR A 584 52.32 21.11 17.03
N THR A 585 51.24 21.82 17.43
CA THR A 585 50.75 22.34 18.72
C THR A 585 49.28 22.80 18.55
N SER A 586 48.50 22.73 19.62
CA SER A 586 47.22 23.42 19.83
C SER A 586 47.44 24.83 20.40
N ALA A 587 46.60 25.80 20.07
CA ALA A 587 46.28 26.90 20.99
C ALA A 587 44.93 27.55 20.64
N ALA A 588 43.97 27.38 21.55
CA ALA A 588 42.84 28.28 21.74
C ALA A 588 43.23 29.32 22.80
N ALA A 589 42.79 30.57 22.62
CA ALA A 589 42.92 31.63 23.60
C ALA A 589 41.62 32.43 23.69
N THR A 590 41.14 32.56 24.93
CA THR A 590 40.31 33.60 25.57
C THR A 590 38.94 33.95 25.00
#